data_AF-A0AAX3UHC2-F1
#
_entry.id   AF-A0AAX3UHC2-F1
#
_cell.length_a   1.000
_cell.length_b   1.000
_cell.length_c   1.000
_cell.angle_alpha   90.00
_cell.angle_beta   90.00
_cell.angle_gamma   90.00
#
_symmetry.space_group_name_H-M   'P 1'
#
loop_
_entity.id
_entity.type
_entity.pdbx_description
1 polymer ?
#
loop_
_entity_poly.entity_id
_entity_poly.type
_entity_poly.pdbx_seq_one_letter_code
_entity_poly.pdbx_strand_id
1 'polypeptide(L)' 'MVSVLPFIWLYNGQRGKKSWITKYFFYIIYPLHLWILMILHYLFFR' A
#
# COMPACT_ATOMS: atom_id res chain seq x y z
N MET A 1 -7.33 -14.14 -8.33
CA MET A 1 -7.27 -14.42 -6.87
C MET A 1 -6.01 -15.18 -6.44
N VAL A 2 -5.29 -15.87 -7.34
CA VAL A 2 -4.03 -16.59 -7.02
C VAL A 2 -2.84 -15.67 -6.69
N SER A 3 -2.82 -14.44 -7.20
CA SER A 3 -1.71 -13.48 -7.00
C SER A 3 -1.45 -13.09 -5.54
N VAL A 4 -2.39 -13.34 -4.63
CA VAL A 4 -2.26 -13.01 -3.20
C VAL A 4 -1.54 -14.11 -2.40
N LEU A 5 -1.53 -15.34 -2.90
CA LEU A 5 -0.95 -16.50 -2.23
C LEU A 5 0.53 -16.34 -1.80
N PRO A 6 1.46 -15.78 -2.61
CA PRO A 6 2.84 -15.62 -2.16
C PRO A 6 2.96 -14.67 -0.97
N PHE A 7 2.11 -13.63 -0.89
CA PHE A 7 2.11 -12.68 0.22
C PHE A 7 1.56 -13.29 1.50
N ILE A 8 0.55 -14.16 1.39
CA ILE A 8 0.01 -14.91 2.51
C ILE A 8 1.06 -15.89 3.03
N TRP A 9 1.84 -16.52 2.16
CA TRP A 9 2.85 -17.48 2.57
C TRP A 9 4.04 -16.83 3.29
N LEU A 10 4.38 -15.59 2.92
CA LEU A 10 5.35 -14.75 3.62
C LEU A 10 4.84 -14.22 4.98
N TYR A 11 3.54 -14.38 5.28
CA TYR A 11 2.96 -13.91 6.52
C TYR A 11 3.30 -14.84 7.68
N ASN A 12 3.90 -14.28 8.71
CA ASN A 12 4.42 -14.97 9.89
C ASN A 12 3.38 -15.16 11.01
N GLY A 13 2.12 -14.79 10.79
CA GLY A 13 1.01 -15.03 11.74
C GLY A 13 1.01 -14.15 12.99
N GLN A 14 2.00 -13.28 13.15
CA GLN A 14 2.16 -12.43 14.33
C GLN A 14 1.49 -11.07 14.13
N ARG A 15 1.03 -10.48 15.24
CA ARG A 15 0.47 -9.12 15.23
C ARG A 15 1.57 -8.12 14.88
N GLY A 16 1.32 -7.27 13.89
CA GLY A 16 2.27 -6.24 13.47
C GLY A 16 2.69 -5.32 14.62
N LYS A 17 3.94 -4.82 14.56
CA LYS A 17 4.50 -3.93 15.58
C LYS A 17 3.58 -2.72 15.77
N LYS A 18 3.19 -2.44 17.02
CA LYS A 18 2.35 -1.29 17.38
C LYS A 18 3.21 -0.02 17.39
N SER A 19 3.60 0.45 16.22
CA SER A 19 4.31 1.72 16.05
C SER A 19 3.34 2.81 15.58
N TRP A 20 3.57 4.04 16.03
CA TRP A 20 2.84 5.22 15.57
C TRP A 20 2.97 5.40 14.05
N ILE A 21 4.12 5.03 13.48
CA ILE A 21 4.37 5.06 12.05
C ILE A 21 3.39 4.14 11.31
N THR A 22 3.25 2.89 11.77
CA THR A 22 2.34 1.91 11.15
C THR A 22 0.87 2.34 11.28
N LYS A 23 0.52 3.05 12.35
CA LYS A 23 -0.83 3.61 12.56
C LYS A 23 -1.15 4.74 11.58
N TYR A 24 -0.21 5.65 11.33
CA TYR A 24 -0.44 6.84 10.49
C TYR A 24 -0.04 6.66 9.03
N PHE A 25 0.70 5.61 8.69
CA PHE A 25 1.14 5.31 7.32
C PHE A 25 -0.02 5.32 6.34
N PHE A 26 -1.15 4.68 6.69
CA PHE A 26 -2.32 4.63 5.84
C PHE A 26 -2.90 6.03 5.55
N TYR A 27 -2.96 6.90 6.56
CA TYR A 27 -3.51 8.25 6.41
C TYR A 27 -2.68 9.15 5.49
N ILE A 28 -1.38 8.88 5.35
CA ILE A 28 -0.48 9.64 4.47
C ILE A 28 -0.44 9.02 3.07
N ILE A 29 -0.32 7.70 2.99
CA ILE A 29 -0.19 6.99 1.71
C ILE A 29 -1.51 6.97 0.94
N TYR A 30 -2.65 6.93 1.63
CA TYR A 30 -3.95 6.92 0.99
C TYR A 30 -4.21 8.15 0.10
N PRO A 31 -4.04 9.39 0.57
CA PRO A 31 -4.13 10.52 -0.34
C PRO A 31 -3.00 10.46 -1.38
N LEU A 32 -1.75 10.22 -0.97
CA LEU A 32 -0.58 10.29 -1.86
C LEU A 32 -0.67 9.37 -3.09
N HIS A 33 -1.14 8.13 -2.95
CA HIS A 33 -1.20 7.21 -4.08
C HIS A 33 -2.21 7.65 -5.14
N LEU A 34 -3.29 8.36 -4.78
CA LEU A 34 -4.22 8.94 -5.75
C LEU A 34 -3.54 10.04 -6.58
N TRP A 35 -2.71 10.88 -5.96
CA TRP A 35 -1.90 11.87 -6.69
C TRP A 35 -0.90 11.18 -7.62
N ILE A 36 -0.26 10.10 -7.17
CA ILE A 36 0.66 9.31 -8.00
C ILE A 36 -0.06 8.72 -9.21
N LEU A 37 -1.25 8.13 -9.01
CA LEU A 37 -2.07 7.60 -10.11
C LEU A 37 -2.50 8.71 -11.08
N MET A 38 -2.87 9.89 -10.56
CA MET A 38 -3.23 11.04 -11.38
C MET A 38 -2.04 11.53 -12.22
N ILE A 39 -0.84 11.61 -11.63
CA ILE A 39 0.39 11.99 -12.33
C ILE A 39 0.75 10.94 -13.39
N LEU A 40 0.68 9.65 -13.04
CA LEU A 40 0.92 8.56 -13.98
C LEU A 40 -0.03 8.62 -15.18
N HIS A 41 -1.32 8.84 -14.90
CA HIS A 41 -2.33 8.99 -15.94
C HIS A 41 -2.05 10.22 -16.81
N TYR A 42 -1.70 11.36 -16.21
CA TYR A 42 -1.35 12.56 -16.98
C TYR A 42 -0.08 12.36 -17.83
N LEU A 43 0.88 11.55 -17.39
CA LEU A 43 2.10 11.28 -18.15
C LEU A 43 1.90 10.29 -19.30
N PHE A 44 1.12 9.22 -19.06
CA PHE A 44 0.92 8.12 -20.03
C PHE A 44 -0.27 8.34 -20.98
N PHE A 45 -1.31 9.03 -20.51
CA PHE A 45 -2.59 9.21 -21.22
C PHE A 45 -2.83 10.65 -21.69
N ARG A 46 -1.81 11.51 -21.58
CA ARG A 46 -1.77 12.76 -22.32
C ARG A 46 -1.55 12.52 -23.81
#